data_AF-A0A8X6I5J2-F1
#
_entry.id   AF-A0A8X6I5J2-F1
#
_cell.length_a   1.000
_cell.length_b   1.000
_cell.length_c   1.000
_cell.angle_alpha   90.00
_cell.angle_beta   90.00
_cell.angle_gamma   90.00
#
_symmetry.space_group_name_H-M   'P 1'
#
loop_
_entity.id
_entity.type
_entity.pdbx_description
1 polymer ?
#
loop_
_entity_poly.entity_id
_entity_poly.type
_entity_poly.pdbx_seq_one_letter_code
_entity_poly.pdbx_strand_id
1 'polypeptide(L)'
;WKYRRNVLTFSCRKTQAVLDKCMLEKLNIERPYLGYFTEIRTHKTNRPHPGPPLPRKEYVDDRPSLPPDYPIEDAKFGSAWFMYN
;
A
#
# COMPACT_ATOMS: atom_id res chain seq x y z
N TRP A 1 -20.14 2.04 12.86
CA TRP A 1 -19.28 0.84 13.00
C TRP A 1 -20.07 -0.46 13.23
N LYS A 2 -21.26 -0.61 12.63
CA LYS A 2 -22.07 -1.84 12.72
C LYS A 2 -22.16 -2.39 11.30
N TYR A 3 -21.92 -3.69 11.12
CA TYR A 3 -21.88 -4.44 9.85
C TYR A 3 -20.57 -4.45 9.06
N ARG A 4 -19.47 -4.93 9.66
CA ARG A 4 -18.58 -5.81 8.88
C ARG A 4 -19.25 -7.19 8.78
N ARG A 5 -20.12 -7.38 7.78
CA ARG A 5 -20.47 -8.72 7.34
C ARG A 5 -19.22 -9.27 6.64
N ASN A 6 -18.67 -10.37 7.14
CA ASN A 6 -17.64 -11.11 6.42
C ASN A 6 -18.23 -11.56 5.08
N VAL A 7 -17.88 -10.86 3.99
CA VAL A 7 -18.32 -11.20 2.63
C VAL A 7 -17.47 -12.36 2.14
N LEU A 8 -17.72 -13.55 2.70
CA LEU A 8 -17.20 -14.79 2.16
C LEU A 8 -18.03 -15.12 0.92
N THR A 9 -17.49 -14.83 -0.27
CA THR A 9 -18.15 -15.06 -1.57
C THR A 9 -18.37 -16.54 -1.88
N PHE A 10 -17.73 -17.45 -1.13
CA PHE A 10 -17.78 -18.88 -1.35
C PHE A 10 -19.18 -19.49 -1.09
N SER A 11 -19.89 -19.05 -0.06
CA SER A 11 -21.23 -19.57 0.28
C SER A 11 -22.35 -19.02 -0.62
N CYS A 12 -22.06 -17.99 -1.44
CA CYS A 12 -23.06 -17.25 -2.22
C CYS A 12 -23.05 -17.57 -3.72
N ARG A 13 -22.45 -18.68 -4.17
CA ARG A 13 -22.37 -19.00 -5.61
C ARG A 13 -23.75 -19.18 -6.28
N LYS A 14 -24.74 -19.70 -5.55
CA LYS A 14 -26.12 -19.87 -6.06
C LYS A 14 -26.80 -18.52 -6.35
N THR A 15 -26.70 -17.58 -5.43
CA THR A 15 -27.30 -16.24 -5.59
C THR A 15 -26.52 -15.41 -6.61
N GLN A 16 -25.20 -15.57 -6.66
CA GLN A 16 -24.35 -14.95 -7.67
C GLN A 16 -24.76 -15.38 -9.10
N ALA A 17 -25.01 -16.68 -9.34
CA ALA A 17 -25.41 -17.16 -10.66
C ALA A 17 -26.73 -16.53 -11.16
N VAL A 18 -27.71 -16.33 -10.26
CA VAL A 18 -28.98 -15.68 -10.60
C VAL A 18 -28.77 -14.20 -10.94
N LEU A 19 -27.92 -13.50 -10.20
CA LEU A 19 -27.58 -12.11 -10.48
C LEU A 19 -26.83 -11.97 -11.80
N ASP A 20 -25.78 -12.76 -12.00
CA ASP A 20 -24.95 -12.74 -13.21
C ASP A 20 -25.82 -13.02 -14.46
N LYS A 21 -26.77 -13.95 -14.37
CA LYS A 21 -27.77 -14.22 -15.43
C LYS A 21 -28.67 -13.02 -15.70
N CYS A 22 -29.23 -12.40 -14.66
CA CYS A 22 -30.11 -11.24 -14.80
C CYS A 22 -29.38 -10.04 -15.46
N MET A 23 -28.13 -9.78 -15.05
CA MET A 23 -27.31 -8.71 -15.60
C MET A 23 -26.98 -8.94 -17.08
N LEU A 24 -26.68 -10.18 -17.47
CA LEU A 24 -26.42 -10.55 -18.86
C LEU A 24 -27.68 -10.38 -19.71
N GLU A 25 -28.82 -10.89 -19.26
CA GLU A 25 -30.07 -10.85 -20.05
C GLU A 25 -30.69 -9.45 -20.18
N LYS A 26 -30.58 -8.61 -19.13
CA LYS A 26 -31.26 -7.31 -19.08
C LYS A 26 -30.39 -6.13 -19.47
N LEU A 27 -29.08 -6.24 -19.22
CA LEU A 27 -28.13 -5.15 -19.43
C LEU A 27 -27.01 -5.52 -20.39
N ASN A 28 -26.94 -6.79 -20.82
CA ASN A 28 -25.83 -7.30 -21.65
C ASN A 28 -24.46 -7.05 -21.00
N ILE A 29 -24.39 -7.17 -19.67
CA ILE A 29 -23.16 -6.99 -18.88
C ILE A 29 -22.71 -8.36 -18.39
N GLU A 30 -21.53 -8.78 -18.84
CA GLU A 30 -20.89 -10.01 -18.36
C GLU A 30 -20.01 -9.76 -17.13
N ARG A 31 -19.91 -10.78 -16.28
CA ARG A 31 -19.00 -10.73 -15.14
C ARG A 31 -17.55 -10.86 -15.62
N PRO A 32 -16.65 -9.93 -15.23
CA PRO A 32 -15.26 -10.01 -15.64
C PRO A 32 -14.54 -11.22 -15.03
N TYR A 33 -13.51 -11.70 -15.72
CA TYR A 33 -12.66 -12.78 -15.25
C TYR A 33 -11.79 -12.36 -14.06
N LEU A 34 -11.20 -13.37 -13.40
CA LEU A 34 -10.27 -13.14 -12.30
C LEU A 34 -8.99 -12.47 -12.83
N GLY A 35 -8.73 -11.24 -12.40
CA GLY A 35 -7.56 -10.46 -12.83
C GLY A 35 -7.88 -9.25 -13.70
N TYR A 36 -9.12 -9.14 -14.21
CA TYR A 36 -9.54 -7.98 -15.00
C TYR A 36 -9.25 -6.62 -14.32
N PHE A 37 -9.35 -6.56 -12.99
CA PHE A 37 -9.10 -5.33 -12.21
C PHE A 37 -7.63 -5.13 -11.81
N THR A 38 -6.78 -6.14 -11.97
CA THR A 38 -5.35 -6.04 -11.66
C THR A 38 -4.52 -5.67 -12.89
N GLU A 39 -5.13 -5.63 -14.06
CA GLU A 39 -4.47 -5.24 -15.30
C GLU A 39 -4.27 -3.73 -15.40
N ILE A 40 -3.13 -3.34 -15.99
CA ILE A 40 -2.79 -1.95 -16.23
C ILE A 40 -3.73 -1.40 -17.31
N ARG A 41 -4.47 -0.34 -16.97
CA ARG A 41 -5.34 0.37 -17.92
C ARG A 41 -4.76 1.74 -18.24
N THR A 42 -4.54 1.99 -19.52
CA THR A 42 -4.12 3.31 -20.00
C THR A 42 -5.35 4.18 -20.23
N HIS A 43 -5.53 5.22 -19.41
CA HIS A 43 -6.62 6.18 -19.54
C HIS A 43 -6.16 7.41 -20.33
N LYS A 44 -6.81 7.69 -21.47
CA LYS A 44 -6.60 8.95 -22.21
C LYS A 44 -7.39 10.06 -21.52
N THR A 45 -6.73 11.15 -21.18
CA THR A 45 -7.37 12.32 -20.57
C THR A 45 -6.92 13.60 -21.28
N ASN A 46 -7.82 14.59 -21.38
CA ASN A 46 -7.53 15.90 -22.00
C ASN A 46 -6.93 16.91 -21.00
N ARG A 47 -6.85 16.54 -19.71
CA ARG A 47 -6.29 17.40 -18.68
C ARG A 47 -4.78 17.56 -18.94
N PRO A 48 -4.21 18.77 -18.81
CA PRO A 48 -2.77 18.94 -18.89
C PRO A 48 -2.07 18.08 -17.83
N HIS A 49 -0.91 17.53 -18.19
CA HIS A 49 -0.08 16.75 -17.27
C HIS A 49 0.22 17.60 -16.03
N PRO A 50 0.09 17.04 -14.80
CA PRO A 50 0.61 17.73 -13.62
C PRO A 50 2.09 18.00 -13.87
N GLY A 51 2.58 19.20 -13.53
CA GLY A 51 3.95 19.62 -13.84
C GLY A 51 5.05 18.71 -13.26
N PRO A 52 6.32 19.12 -13.32
CA PRO A 52 7.41 18.31 -12.79
C PRO A 52 7.16 17.89 -11.33
N PRO A 53 7.67 16.72 -10.91
CA PRO A 53 7.52 16.26 -9.54
C PRO A 53 8.02 17.32 -8.56
N LEU A 54 7.35 17.42 -7.41
CA LEU A 54 7.80 18.33 -6.36
C LEU A 54 9.26 18.02 -6.00
N PRO A 55 10.12 19.04 -5.81
CA PRO A 55 11.49 18.81 -5.42
C PRO A 55 11.54 18.02 -4.11
N ARG A 56 12.43 17.02 -4.06
CA ARG A 56 12.71 16.28 -2.83
C ARG A 56 13.23 17.29 -1.80
N LYS A 57 12.60 17.33 -0.62
CA LYS A 57 13.14 18.08 0.51
C LYS A 57 14.28 17.26 1.12
N GLU A 58 15.51 17.77 0.98
CA GLU A 58 16.66 17.26 1.71
C GLU A 58 16.75 17.99 3.05
N TYR A 59 16.78 17.24 4.14
CA TYR A 59 16.97 17.78 5.48
C TYR A 59 18.44 17.63 5.85
N VAL A 60 19.11 18.74 6.13
CA VAL A 60 20.47 18.73 6.68
C VAL A 60 20.37 18.34 8.15
N ASP A 61 21.34 17.55 8.63
CA ASP A 61 21.45 17.26 10.06
C ASP A 61 22.05 18.48 10.76
N ASP A 62 21.19 19.33 11.33
CA ASP A 62 21.58 20.55 12.04
C ASP A 62 22.13 20.30 13.45
N ARG A 63 22.29 19.03 13.86
CA ARG A 63 22.82 18.70 15.19
C ARG A 63 24.32 19.07 15.25
N PRO A 64 24.77 19.77 16.31
CA PRO A 64 26.19 20.05 16.48
C PRO A 64 26.95 18.73 16.62
N SER A 65 28.01 18.59 15.83
CA SER A 65 28.95 17.48 16.01
C SER A 65 29.69 17.63 17.34
N LEU A 66 30.05 16.51 17.97
CA LEU A 66 30.88 16.55 19.16
C LEU A 66 32.27 17.13 18.81
N PRO A 67 32.93 17.84 19.75
CA PRO A 67 34.30 18.27 19.58
C PRO A 67 35.24 17.09 19.27
N PRO A 68 36.31 17.28 18.50
CA PRO A 68 37.24 16.20 18.15
C PRO A 68 38.00 15.63 19.36
N ASP A 69 38.10 16.39 20.45
CA ASP A 69 38.77 16.02 21.70
C ASP A 69 37.79 15.54 22.79
N TYR A 70 36.57 15.12 22.39
CA TYR A 70 35.60 14.60 23.35
C TYR A 70 36.04 13.21 23.83
N PRO A 71 36.09 12.94 25.15
CA PRO A 71 36.50 11.65 25.66
C PRO A 71 35.53 10.56 25.20
N ILE A 72 36.06 9.54 24.53
CA ILE A 72 35.31 8.34 24.15
C ILE A 72 35.45 7.36 25.32
N GLU A 73 34.43 7.31 26.18
CA GLU A 73 34.34 6.32 27.25
C GLU A 73 33.99 4.95 26.67
N ASP A 74 34.47 3.89 27.32
CA ASP A 74 34.09 2.52 26.97
C ASP A 74 32.57 2.31 27.17
N ALA A 75 31.98 1.47 26.33
CA ALA A 75 30.56 1.15 26.44
C ALA A 75 30.25 0.52 27.81
N LYS A 76 29.30 1.11 28.55
CA LYS A 76 28.92 0.70 29.91
C LYS A 76 28.66 -0.80 30.09
N PHE A 77 28.13 -1.46 29.06
CA PHE A 77 27.77 -2.88 29.06
C PHE A 77 28.35 -3.61 27.85
N GLY A 78 29.56 -3.23 27.43
CA GLY A 78 30.24 -3.84 26.29
C GLY A 78 29.36 -3.84 25.03
N SER A 79 29.15 -5.03 24.47
CA SER A 79 28.37 -5.22 23.23
C SER A 79 26.85 -5.18 23.43
N ALA A 80 26.37 -5.26 24.68
CA ALA A 80 24.95 -5.44 25.04
C ALA A 80 24.23 -6.55 24.26
N TRP A 81 24.96 -7.52 23.72
CA TRP A 81 24.42 -8.68 23.04
C TRP A 81 24.00 -9.73 24.05
N PHE A 82 22.87 -10.39 23.82
CA PHE A 82 22.30 -11.36 24.75
C PHE A 82 23.24 -12.54 25.13
N MET A 83 24.34 -12.74 24.40
CA MET A 83 25.30 -13.84 24.61
C MET A 83 26.66 -13.40 25.17
N TYR A 84 26.96 -12.11 25.24
CA TYR A 84 28.26 -11.60 25.69
C TYR A 84 28.04 -10.36 26.56
N ASN A 85 28.54 -10.41 27.80
CA ASN A 85 28.55 -9.26 28.73
C ASN A 85 29.33 -8.08 28.16
#